data_AF-A0A9E3XEX5-F1
#
_entry.id   AF-A0A9E3XEX5-F1
#
_cell.length_a   1.000
_cell.length_b   1.000
_cell.length_c   1.000
_cell.angle_alpha   90.00
_cell.angle_beta   90.00
_cell.angle_gamma   90.00
#
_symmetry.space_group_name_H-M   'P 1'
#
loop_
_entity.id
_entity.type
_entity.pdbx_description
1 polymer ?
#
loop_
_entity_poly.entity_id
_entity_poly.type
_entity_poly.pdbx_seq_one_letter_code
_entity_poly.pdbx_strand_id
1 'polypeptide(L)'
;MKGLTFLLGLWLPILLAGQTFYSGEIDRNTRWFGRIVLEGDIVVPKGVTLSIEPGTRILIQAAGDKTRSGKDPEKIEIIVNGTLLANGLEK
;
A
#
# COMPACT_ATOMS: atom_id res chain seq x y z
N MET A 1 25.99 -27.62 34.52
CA MET A 1 26.10 -26.19 34.91
C MET A 1 27.44 -25.71 34.36
N LYS A 2 27.57 -24.81 33.40
CA LYS A 2 27.02 -23.46 33.21
C LYS A 2 27.04 -23.22 31.68
N GLY A 3 25.92 -22.92 31.01
CA GLY A 3 25.39 -21.56 30.92
C GLY A 3 25.53 -21.09 29.47
N LEU A 4 24.74 -21.69 28.56
CA LEU A 4 24.61 -21.25 27.17
C LEU A 4 23.78 -19.96 27.17
N THR A 5 24.43 -18.81 27.00
CA THR A 5 23.73 -17.52 26.85
C THR A 5 23.06 -17.46 25.49
N PHE A 6 21.74 -17.64 25.47
CA PHE A 6 20.87 -17.24 24.37
C PHE A 6 20.84 -15.71 24.30
N LEU A 7 21.31 -15.15 23.19
CA LEU A 7 20.96 -13.77 22.81
C LEU A 7 19.49 -13.80 22.38
N LEU A 8 18.59 -13.34 23.25
CA LEU A 8 17.19 -13.09 22.89
C LEU A 8 17.16 -12.04 21.78
N GLY A 9 16.76 -12.46 20.58
CA GLY A 9 16.47 -11.58 19.47
C GLY A 9 15.33 -10.63 19.82
N LEU A 10 15.66 -9.37 20.10
CA LEU A 10 14.70 -8.28 19.98
C LEU A 10 14.60 -7.89 18.51
N TRP A 11 13.84 -8.67 17.74
CA TRP A 11 13.32 -8.22 16.45
C TRP A 11 11.89 -7.73 16.66
N LEU A 12 11.74 -6.58 17.31
CA LEU A 12 10.50 -5.83 17.20
C LEU A 12 10.57 -5.09 15.86
N PRO A 13 9.72 -5.37 14.86
CA PRO A 13 9.43 -4.35 13.89
C PRO A 13 8.76 -3.23 14.66
N ILE A 14 9.45 -2.11 14.81
CA ILE A 14 8.83 -0.89 15.31
C ILE A 14 7.70 -0.59 14.30
N LEU A 15 6.46 -0.87 14.70
CA LEU A 15 5.27 -0.42 13.99
C LEU A 15 5.17 1.10 14.22
N LEU A 16 6.02 1.86 13.55
CA LEU A 16 5.63 3.21 13.17
C LEU A 16 4.46 2.99 12.21
N ALA A 17 3.23 3.09 12.72
CA ALA A 17 2.03 3.21 11.90
C ALA A 17 2.04 4.60 11.22
N GLY A 18 3.07 4.85 10.43
CA GLY A 18 3.15 5.98 9.54
C GLY A 18 2.16 5.78 8.41
N GLN A 19 1.57 6.88 7.98
CA GLN A 19 0.78 6.89 6.75
C GLN A 19 1.73 6.74 5.56
N THR A 20 1.48 5.77 4.68
CA THR A 20 2.23 5.66 3.42
C THR A 20 1.46 6.38 2.33
N PHE A 21 2.14 7.26 1.60
CA PHE A 21 1.57 8.05 0.51
C PHE A 21 1.95 7.44 -0.84
N TYR A 22 0.99 7.33 -1.75
CA TYR A 22 1.21 6.83 -3.10
C TYR A 22 0.57 7.74 -4.16
N SER A 23 1.24 7.80 -5.32
CA SER A 23 0.74 8.35 -6.58
C SER A 23 1.65 7.83 -7.70
N GLY A 24 1.13 7.62 -8.90
CA GLY A 24 1.86 7.15 -10.07
C GLY A 24 1.87 5.62 -10.23
N GLU A 25 2.88 5.12 -10.94
CA GLU A 25 2.99 3.71 -11.29
C GLU A 25 3.57 2.84 -10.16
N ILE A 26 3.00 1.66 -9.97
CA ILE A 26 3.55 0.60 -9.12
C ILE A 26 4.50 -0.25 -9.98
N ASP A 27 5.81 0.01 -9.90
CA ASP A 27 6.84 -0.54 -10.79
C ASP A 27 7.18 -2.03 -10.55
N ARG A 28 6.72 -2.60 -9.44
CA ARG A 28 6.98 -3.98 -9.03
C ARG A 28 5.87 -4.52 -8.15
N ASN A 29 5.84 -5.84 -7.97
CA ASN A 29 4.88 -6.47 -7.05
C ASN A 29 4.96 -5.83 -5.68
N THR A 30 3.84 -5.26 -5.24
CA THR A 30 3.77 -4.40 -4.06
C THR A 30 2.66 -4.86 -3.15
N ARG A 31 2.94 -4.84 -1.85
CA ARG A 31 1.99 -5.18 -0.80
C ARG A 31 1.65 -3.94 0.02
N TRP A 32 0.37 -3.62 0.12
CA TRP A 32 -0.15 -2.57 0.98
C TRP A 32 -0.77 -3.16 2.24
N PHE A 33 -0.45 -2.53 3.38
CA PHE A 33 -0.99 -2.85 4.70
C PHE A 33 -1.12 -1.57 5.53
N GLY A 34 -2.01 -1.58 6.52
CA GLY A 34 -2.19 -0.42 7.41
C GLY A 34 -2.94 0.74 6.75
N ARG A 35 -2.42 1.98 6.90
CA ARG A 35 -3.07 3.20 6.40
C ARG A 35 -2.34 3.72 5.16
N ILE A 36 -3.00 3.63 4.02
CA ILE A 36 -2.51 4.07 2.72
C ILE A 36 -3.25 5.33 2.32
N VAL A 37 -2.54 6.34 1.82
CA VAL A 37 -3.16 7.56 1.28
C VAL A 37 -2.74 7.77 -0.15
N LEU A 38 -3.75 7.93 -1.01
CA LEU A 38 -3.56 8.21 -2.41
C LEU A 38 -3.59 9.71 -2.61
N GLU A 39 -2.48 10.27 -3.11
CA GLU A 39 -2.37 11.69 -3.49
C GLU A 39 -2.67 11.91 -4.97
N GLY A 40 -2.68 10.84 -5.76
CA GLY A 40 -3.06 10.85 -7.16
C GLY A 40 -3.33 9.44 -7.66
N ASP A 41 -3.53 9.31 -8.97
CA ASP A 41 -3.79 8.03 -9.62
C ASP A 41 -2.73 6.98 -9.30
N ILE A 42 -3.17 5.73 -9.27
CA ILE A 42 -2.30 4.57 -9.10
C ILE A 42 -2.42 3.70 -10.33
N VAL A 43 -1.32 3.49 -11.03
CA VAL A 43 -1.27 2.59 -12.19
C VAL A 43 -0.63 1.27 -11.77
N VAL A 44 -1.37 0.16 -11.91
CA VAL A 44 -0.84 -1.19 -11.77
C VAL A 44 -0.57 -1.73 -13.18
N PRO A 45 0.67 -1.71 -13.67
CA PRO A 45 0.98 -2.10 -15.05
C PRO A 45 0.86 -3.61 -15.26
N LYS A 46 0.82 -4.04 -16.53
CA LYS A 46 0.77 -5.46 -16.90
C LYS A 46 1.96 -6.22 -16.31
N GLY A 47 1.71 -7.39 -15.74
CA GLY A 47 2.75 -8.23 -15.12
C GLY A 47 3.07 -7.86 -13.66
N VAL A 48 2.51 -6.76 -13.14
CA VAL A 48 2.63 -6.37 -11.74
C VAL A 48 1.37 -6.73 -10.96
N THR A 49 1.56 -7.13 -9.71
CA THR A 49 0.50 -7.38 -8.73
C THR A 49 0.55 -6.37 -7.60
N LEU A 50 -0.56 -5.67 -7.37
CA LEU A 50 -0.83 -4.94 -6.13
C LEU A 50 -1.65 -5.83 -5.19
N SER A 51 -1.07 -6.21 -4.05
CA SER A 51 -1.77 -6.97 -2.99
C SER A 51 -2.16 -6.02 -1.85
N ILE A 52 -3.44 -5.98 -1.51
CA ILE A 52 -3.98 -5.17 -0.42
C ILE A 52 -4.38 -6.12 0.70
N GLU A 53 -3.68 -6.02 1.82
CA GLU A 53 -3.87 -6.91 2.97
C GLU A 53 -5.19 -6.65 3.70
N PRO A 54 -5.77 -7.69 4.32
CA PRO A 54 -6.92 -7.54 5.22
C PRO A 54 -6.71 -6.43 6.25
N GLY A 55 -7.72 -5.57 6.40
CA GLY A 55 -7.69 -4.45 7.34
C GLY A 55 -6.98 -3.19 6.83
N THR A 56 -6.44 -3.19 5.61
CA THR A 56 -5.88 -1.98 4.99
C THR A 56 -6.97 -0.91 4.82
N ARG A 57 -6.67 0.32 5.26
CA ARG A 57 -7.50 1.50 5.02
C ARG A 57 -6.84 2.38 3.97
N ILE A 58 -7.49 2.49 2.81
CA ILE A 58 -7.08 3.39 1.73
C ILE A 58 -7.90 4.66 1.85
N LEU A 59 -7.22 5.80 1.94
CA LEU A 59 -7.86 7.11 2.02
C LEU A 59 -7.48 7.93 0.79
N ILE A 60 -8.42 8.74 0.34
CA ILE A 60 -8.25 9.63 -0.80
C ILE A 60 -7.87 11.01 -0.28
N GLN A 61 -6.79 11.59 -0.79
CA GLN A 61 -6.38 12.94 -0.46
C GLN A 61 -7.45 13.93 -0.92
N ALA A 62 -7.95 14.76 0.00
CA ALA A 62 -9.04 15.71 -0.31
C ALA A 62 -8.63 16.88 -1.21
N ALA A 63 -7.32 17.10 -1.38
CA ALA A 63 -6.77 18.23 -2.15
C ALA A 63 -6.87 18.05 -3.68
N GLY A 64 -7.44 16.93 -4.15
CA GLY A 64 -7.59 16.60 -5.56
C GLY A 64 -6.53 15.62 -6.07
N ASP A 65 -6.60 15.30 -7.35
CA ASP A 65 -5.65 14.39 -8.02
C ASP A 65 -4.34 15.12 -8.39
N LYS A 66 -3.22 14.66 -7.81
CA LYS A 66 -1.87 15.16 -8.12
C LYS A 66 -1.37 14.72 -9.49
N THR A 67 -1.82 13.57 -10.01
CA THR A 67 -1.38 13.09 -11.33
C THR A 67 -2.12 13.77 -12.47
N ARG A 68 -3.37 14.21 -12.22
CA ARG A 68 -4.29 14.78 -13.21
C ARG A 68 -4.35 13.94 -14.48
N SER A 69 -4.48 12.63 -14.31
CA SER A 69 -4.35 11.67 -15.39
C SER A 69 -5.57 10.77 -15.49
N GLY A 70 -5.39 9.56 -16.04
CA GLY A 70 -6.47 8.59 -16.14
C GLY A 70 -7.65 9.03 -17.01
N LYS A 71 -8.83 8.58 -16.63
CA LYS A 71 -10.10 8.86 -17.30
C LYS A 71 -10.71 10.19 -16.82
N ASP A 72 -10.53 10.53 -15.56
CA ASP A 72 -11.07 11.76 -14.97
C ASP A 72 -9.95 12.51 -14.23
N PRO A 73 -9.38 13.57 -14.83
CA PRO A 73 -8.22 14.27 -14.27
C PRO A 73 -8.50 15.03 -12.97
N GLU A 74 -9.74 15.04 -12.49
CA GLU A 74 -10.14 15.63 -11.21
C GLU A 74 -10.34 14.59 -10.11
N LYS A 75 -10.32 13.29 -10.42
CA LYS A 75 -10.54 12.20 -9.46
C LYS A 75 -9.31 11.31 -9.38
N ILE A 76 -9.04 10.82 -8.18
CA ILE A 76 -8.02 9.80 -7.96
C ILE A 76 -8.57 8.44 -8.37
N GLU A 77 -7.85 7.76 -9.26
CA GLU A 77 -8.20 6.47 -9.81
C GLU A 77 -7.17 5.39 -9.45
N ILE A 78 -7.61 4.13 -9.31
CA ILE A 78 -6.71 2.97 -9.35
C ILE A 78 -6.93 2.30 -10.71
N ILE A 79 -5.96 2.45 -11.60
CA ILE A 79 -5.98 1.96 -12.98
C ILE A 79 -5.26 0.62 -13.03
N VAL A 80 -6.02 -0.47 -13.16
CA VAL A 80 -5.48 -1.84 -13.08
C VAL A 80 -5.33 -2.45 -14.48
N ASN A 81 -4.10 -2.44 -14.99
CA ASN A 81 -3.68 -3.17 -16.21
C ASN A 81 -3.02 -4.52 -15.88
N GLY A 82 -2.59 -4.71 -14.63
CA GLY A 82 -2.03 -5.94 -14.07
C GLY A 82 -3.02 -6.69 -13.19
N THR A 83 -2.59 -7.07 -11.98
CA THR A 83 -3.41 -7.81 -11.01
C THR A 83 -3.62 -6.98 -9.75
N LEU A 84 -4.87 -6.88 -9.29
CA LEU A 84 -5.23 -6.34 -7.98
C LEU A 84 -5.77 -7.48 -7.11
N LEU A 85 -5.05 -7.84 -6.05
CA LEU A 85 -5.50 -8.82 -5.06
C LEU A 85 -5.89 -8.07 -3.78
N ALA A 86 -7.20 -7.85 -3.58
CA ALA A 86 -7.70 -7.14 -2.41
C ALA A 86 -8.55 -8.05 -1.54
N ASN A 87 -8.06 -8.35 -0.33
CA ASN A 87 -8.81 -9.10 0.66
C ASN A 87 -9.36 -8.13 1.70
N GLY A 88 -10.68 -7.95 1.73
CA GLY A 88 -11.33 -7.17 2.78
C GLY A 88 -11.38 -7.93 4.11
N LEU A 89 -11.56 -7.19 5.20
CA LEU A 89 -12.20 -7.74 6.40
C LEU A 89 -13.65 -7.26 6.34
N GLU A 90 -14.61 -8.19 6.33
CA GLU A 90 -16.00 -7.83 6.62
C GLU A 90 -16.05 -7.14 7.99
N LYS A 91 -16.88 -6.10 8.09
CA LYS A 91 -17.19 -5.46 9.37
C LYS A 91 -18.41 -6.11 9.99
#